data_AF-X1C5A5-F1
#
_entry.id   AF-X1C5A5-F1
#
_cell.length_a   1.000
_cell.length_b   1.000
_cell.length_c   1.000
_cell.angle_alpha   90.00
_cell.angle_beta   90.00
_cell.angle_gamma   90.00
#
_symmetry.space_group_name_H-M   'P 1'
#
loop_
_entity.id
_entity.type
_entity.pdbx_description
1 polymer ?
#
loop_
_entity_poly.entity_id
_entity_poly.type
_entity_poly.pdbx_seq_one_letter_code
_entity_poly.pdbx_strand_id
1 'polypeptide(L)'
;MNKESSNKNKGVETLLGEPKKAVMKLAIPMIIAMSAHTIYNLVDAIWVSGFGQDIFTSNNIVEVGTNALAAVGYAMPFYMMLFAIAVGLGIGGGSAISRRIGAKDKKGADNVAIHTIIISIIIAVIFTLILFFSADTIIASIVIDIDNCCIDAGKP
;
A
#
# COMPACT_ATOMS: atom_id res chain seq x y z
N MET A 1 -24.18 -32.67 32.56
CA MET A 1 -22.86 -33.13 32.08
C MET A 1 -22.84 -33.08 30.56
N ASN A 2 -22.11 -32.12 29.96
CA ASN A 2 -21.23 -32.29 28.78
C ASN A 2 -20.52 -30.94 28.56
N LYS A 3 -19.45 -30.62 29.31
CA LYS A 3 -18.04 -30.87 28.95
C LYS A 3 -17.72 -30.54 27.48
N GLU A 4 -17.60 -29.24 27.20
CA GLU A 4 -16.55 -28.72 26.29
C GLU A 4 -16.15 -27.32 26.77
N SER A 5 -15.41 -27.34 27.88
CA SER A 5 -14.51 -26.26 28.26
C SER A 5 -13.45 -26.05 27.19
N SER A 6 -13.04 -24.79 27.05
CA SER A 6 -11.67 -24.39 26.68
C SER A 6 -11.33 -24.24 25.18
N ASN A 7 -11.95 -23.27 24.52
CA ASN A 7 -11.18 -22.34 23.68
C ASN A 7 -11.92 -20.99 23.49
N LYS A 8 -12.22 -20.30 24.60
CA LYS A 8 -12.63 -18.88 24.51
C LYS A 8 -11.40 -18.07 24.11
N ASN A 9 -11.26 -17.84 22.82
CA ASN A 9 -10.25 -16.95 22.26
C ASN A 9 -10.41 -15.57 22.93
N LYS A 10 -9.46 -15.20 23.81
CA LYS A 10 -9.43 -13.96 24.61
C LYS A 10 -9.68 -12.68 23.79
N GLY A 11 -9.47 -12.74 22.47
CA GLY A 11 -9.79 -11.66 21.53
C GLY A 11 -11.28 -11.31 21.49
N VAL A 12 -12.19 -12.28 21.51
CA VAL A 12 -13.64 -12.02 21.40
C VAL A 12 -14.20 -11.42 22.70
N GLU A 13 -13.69 -11.87 23.85
CA GLU A 13 -14.07 -11.35 25.17
C GLU A 13 -13.50 -9.95 25.43
N THR A 14 -12.37 -9.60 24.81
CA THR A 14 -11.82 -8.23 24.83
C THR A 14 -12.63 -7.25 23.96
N LEU A 15 -13.23 -7.72 22.86
CA LEU A 15 -14.06 -6.91 21.96
C LEU A 15 -15.49 -6.67 22.51
N LEU A 16 -15.98 -7.57 23.35
CA LEU A 16 -17.32 -7.50 23.98
C LEU A 16 -17.31 -6.89 25.39
N GLY A 17 -16.14 -6.50 25.91
CA GLY A 17 -16.00 -5.80 27.19
C GLY A 17 -16.33 -4.31 27.10
N GLU A 18 -15.74 -3.48 27.96
CA GLU A 18 -15.95 -2.03 27.90
C GLU A 18 -15.51 -1.47 26.52
N PRO A 19 -16.41 -0.82 25.75
CA PRO A 19 -16.13 -0.38 24.39
C PRO A 19 -14.94 0.58 24.32
N LYS A 20 -14.72 1.38 25.38
CA LYS A 20 -13.57 2.29 25.51
C LYS A 20 -12.23 1.55 25.49
N LYS A 21 -12.13 0.39 26.14
CA LYS A 21 -10.89 -0.40 26.25
C LYS A 21 -10.62 -1.20 24.98
N ALA A 22 -11.68 -1.69 24.33
CA ALA A 22 -11.60 -2.35 23.02
C ALA A 22 -11.14 -1.39 21.92
N VAL A 23 -11.74 -0.19 21.85
CA VAL A 23 -11.32 0.85 20.91
C VAL A 23 -9.88 1.27 21.16
N MET A 24 -9.47 1.50 22.42
CA MET A 24 -8.09 1.88 22.72
C MET A 24 -7.08 0.79 22.30
N LYS A 25 -7.41 -0.48 22.54
CA LYS A 25 -6.53 -1.62 22.21
C LYS A 25 -6.37 -1.84 20.70
N LEU A 26 -7.37 -1.46 19.89
CA LEU A 26 -7.32 -1.51 18.43
C LEU A 26 -6.75 -0.21 17.82
N ALA A 27 -7.02 0.94 18.42
CA ALA A 27 -6.59 2.24 17.92
C ALA A 27 -5.09 2.48 18.15
N ILE A 28 -4.54 2.10 19.31
CA ILE A 28 -3.10 2.24 19.60
C ILE A 28 -2.22 1.61 18.50
N PRO A 29 -2.39 0.32 18.13
CA PRO A 29 -1.56 -0.27 17.09
C PRO A 29 -1.81 0.35 15.72
N MET A 30 -3.03 0.81 15.43
CA MET A 30 -3.36 1.47 14.17
C MET A 30 -2.69 2.84 14.04
N ILE A 31 -2.64 3.61 15.13
CA ILE A 31 -1.93 4.91 15.19
C ILE A 31 -0.43 4.67 15.00
N ILE A 32 0.17 3.73 15.73
CA ILE A 32 1.60 3.41 15.60
C ILE A 32 1.94 2.98 14.17
N ALA A 33 1.10 2.14 13.55
CA ALA A 33 1.28 1.71 12.17
C ALA A 33 1.22 2.88 11.18
N MET A 34 0.24 3.78 11.33
CA MET A 34 0.12 4.95 10.47
C MET A 34 1.28 5.94 10.69
N SER A 35 1.73 6.15 11.93
CA SER A 35 2.90 6.96 12.22
C SER A 35 4.18 6.38 11.59
N ALA A 36 4.38 5.07 11.70
CA ALA A 36 5.51 4.39 11.07
C ALA A 36 5.45 4.52 9.54
N HIS A 37 4.27 4.40 8.94
CA HIS A 37 4.08 4.61 7.50
C HIS A 37 4.45 6.03 7.06
N THR A 38 4.04 7.07 7.81
CA THR A 38 4.42 8.45 7.51
C THR A 38 5.93 8.68 7.65
N ILE A 39 6.57 8.11 8.67
CA ILE A 39 8.04 8.20 8.84
C ILE A 39 8.75 7.50 7.68
N TYR A 40 8.24 6.35 7.24
CA TYR A 40 8.78 5.65 6.07
C TYR A 40 8.72 6.53 4.81
N ASN A 41 7.56 7.14 4.54
CA ASN A 41 7.41 8.03 3.40
C ASN A 41 8.35 9.25 3.48
N LEU A 42 8.62 9.76 4.70
CA LEU A 42 9.58 10.85 4.91
C LEU A 42 11.03 10.42 4.66
N VAL A 43 11.43 9.26 5.18
CA VAL A 43 12.79 8.71 5.00
C VAL A 43 13.05 8.39 3.52
N ASP A 44 12.06 7.79 2.84
CA ASP A 44 12.13 7.49 1.42
C ASP A 44 12.28 8.76 0.58
N ALA A 45 11.46 9.78 0.85
CA ALA A 45 11.55 11.07 0.17
C ALA A 45 12.92 11.76 0.38
N ILE A 46 13.47 11.73 1.61
CA ILE A 46 14.80 12.29 1.91
C ILE A 46 15.90 11.52 1.16
N TRP A 47 15.79 10.19 1.08
CA TRP A 47 16.74 9.35 0.37
C TRP A 47 16.72 9.59 -1.15
N VAL A 48 15.52 9.64 -1.75
CA VAL A 48 15.30 9.80 -3.19
C VAL A 48 15.62 11.21 -3.68
N SER A 49 15.31 12.25 -2.89
CA SER A 49 15.53 13.65 -3.27
C SER A 49 17.01 14.07 -3.28
N GLY A 50 17.94 13.14 -3.04
CA GLY A 50 19.37 13.41 -3.00
C GLY A 50 19.85 13.98 -1.67
N PHE A 51 18.99 14.67 -0.90
CA PHE A 51 19.29 15.31 0.40
C PHE A 51 19.89 14.36 1.47
N GLY A 52 19.62 13.05 1.36
CA GLY A 52 20.20 12.05 2.26
C GLY A 52 21.72 11.85 2.10
N GLN A 53 22.30 12.21 0.96
CA GLN A 53 23.74 12.08 0.69
C GLN A 53 24.54 13.28 1.25
N ASP A 54 23.93 14.46 1.34
CA ASP A 54 24.51 15.73 1.80
C ASP A 54 24.45 15.96 3.32
N ILE A 55 23.69 15.16 4.07
CA ILE A 55 23.84 15.12 5.55
C ILE A 55 25.16 14.43 5.98
N PHE A 56 25.72 13.52 5.16
CA PHE A 56 26.90 12.72 5.52
C PHE A 56 28.12 12.91 4.60
N THR A 57 28.00 13.55 3.44
CA THR A 57 29.15 13.81 2.55
C THR A 57 29.02 15.17 1.86
N SER A 58 29.91 16.07 2.27
CA SER A 58 30.10 17.39 1.69
C SER A 58 30.71 17.28 0.28
N ASN A 59 30.20 18.15 -0.62
CA ASN A 59 30.74 18.58 -1.91
C ASN A 59 30.15 17.90 -3.18
N ASN A 60 29.22 18.62 -3.86
CA ASN A 60 28.69 18.43 -5.23
C ASN A 60 27.62 17.34 -5.52
N ILE A 61 26.40 17.45 -4.96
CA ILE A 61 25.33 16.44 -5.17
C ILE A 61 23.96 17.03 -5.58
N VAL A 62 23.83 18.34 -5.81
CA VAL A 62 22.51 18.97 -6.06
C VAL A 62 21.87 18.56 -7.40
N GLU A 63 22.66 18.14 -8.40
CA GLU A 63 22.12 17.78 -9.73
C GLU A 63 21.51 16.37 -9.80
N VAL A 64 22.01 15.40 -9.03
CA VAL A 64 21.49 14.01 -9.10
C VAL A 64 20.14 13.86 -8.39
N GLY A 65 19.88 14.64 -7.34
CA GLY A 65 18.62 14.60 -6.60
C GLY A 65 17.43 15.09 -7.42
N THR A 66 17.63 16.08 -8.29
CA THR A 66 16.55 16.66 -9.11
C THR A 66 16.05 15.68 -10.17
N ASN A 67 16.97 14.99 -10.86
CA ASN A 67 16.61 14.00 -11.88
C ASN A 67 16.01 12.73 -11.27
N ALA A 68 16.52 12.30 -10.11
CA ALA A 68 15.97 11.15 -9.39
C ALA A 68 14.57 11.42 -8.84
N LEU A 69 14.34 12.61 -8.26
CA LEU A 69 13.02 13.01 -7.76
C LEU A 69 12.00 13.16 -8.90
N ALA A 70 12.41 13.72 -10.05
CA ALA A 70 11.57 13.77 -11.25
C ALA A 70 11.19 12.37 -11.75
N ALA A 71 12.16 11.44 -11.79
CA ALA A 71 11.92 10.04 -12.15
C ALA A 71 10.90 9.35 -11.23
N VAL A 72 11.01 9.58 -9.90
CA VAL A 72 10.05 9.04 -8.94
C VAL A 72 8.67 9.68 -9.11
N GLY A 73 8.61 10.99 -9.38
CA GLY A 73 7.37 11.69 -9.73
C GLY A 73 6.63 11.06 -10.92
N TYR A 74 7.36 10.58 -11.94
CA TYR A 74 6.75 9.86 -13.07
C TYR A 74 6.23 8.47 -12.69
N ALA A 75 6.82 7.81 -11.70
CA ALA A 75 6.38 6.49 -11.24
C ALA A 75 5.16 6.56 -10.30
N MET A 76 4.93 7.70 -9.62
CA MET A 76 3.84 7.91 -8.66
C MET A 76 2.42 7.57 -9.18
N PRO A 77 1.98 7.96 -10.39
CA PRO A 77 0.64 7.58 -10.88
C PRO A 77 0.44 6.07 -10.99
N PHE A 78 1.47 5.32 -11.41
CA PHE A 78 1.42 3.86 -11.47
C PHE A 78 1.37 3.24 -10.07
N TYR A 79 2.19 3.78 -9.15
CA TYR A 79 2.15 3.37 -7.76
C TYR A 79 0.76 3.61 -7.15
N MET A 80 0.13 4.75 -7.41
CA MET A 80 -1.20 5.07 -6.89
C MET A 80 -2.28 4.13 -7.44
N MET A 81 -2.22 3.78 -8.73
CA MET A 81 -3.13 2.81 -9.35
C MET A 81 -3.00 1.42 -8.72
N LEU A 82 -1.76 0.94 -8.56
CA LEU A 82 -1.48 -0.35 -7.90
C LEU A 82 -1.94 -0.34 -6.43
N PHE A 83 -1.60 0.72 -5.71
CA PHE A 83 -1.95 0.90 -4.31
C PHE A 83 -3.48 0.94 -4.10
N ALA A 84 -4.22 1.64 -4.97
CA ALA A 84 -5.67 1.71 -4.92
C ALA A 84 -6.33 0.32 -5.04
N ILE A 85 -5.82 -0.53 -5.94
CA ILE A 85 -6.34 -1.88 -6.15
C ILE A 85 -6.00 -2.78 -4.97
N ALA A 86 -4.76 -2.71 -4.46
CA ALA A 86 -4.33 -3.45 -3.29
C ALA A 86 -5.18 -3.11 -2.06
N VAL A 87 -5.39 -1.83 -1.81
CA VAL A 87 -6.26 -1.34 -0.71
C VAL A 87 -7.71 -1.72 -0.94
N GLY A 88 -8.22 -1.61 -2.18
CA GLY A 88 -9.59 -2.00 -2.55
C GLY A 88 -9.87 -3.49 -2.30
N LEU A 89 -8.96 -4.37 -2.73
CA LEU A 89 -9.03 -5.82 -2.46
C LEU A 89 -8.92 -6.13 -0.97
N GLY A 90 -8.00 -5.46 -0.26
CA GLY A 90 -7.80 -5.65 1.18
C GLY A 90 -9.05 -5.29 2.00
N ILE A 91 -9.64 -4.12 1.74
CA ILE A 91 -10.85 -3.65 2.42
C ILE A 91 -12.06 -4.50 2.00
N GLY A 92 -12.24 -4.76 0.70
CA GLY A 92 -13.36 -5.54 0.17
C GLY A 92 -13.36 -6.99 0.66
N GLY A 93 -12.21 -7.65 0.58
CA GLY A 93 -11.99 -9.01 1.06
C GLY A 93 -12.15 -9.12 2.58
N GLY A 94 -11.48 -8.23 3.33
CA GLY A 94 -11.61 -8.17 4.79
C GLY A 94 -13.05 -7.93 5.25
N SER A 95 -13.81 -7.09 4.54
CA SER A 95 -15.22 -6.83 4.82
C SER A 95 -16.10 -8.06 4.60
N ALA A 96 -15.90 -8.80 3.50
CA ALA A 96 -16.64 -10.04 3.23
C ALA A 96 -16.34 -11.12 4.28
N ILE A 97 -15.07 -11.27 4.68
CA ILE A 97 -14.64 -12.20 5.74
C ILE A 97 -15.26 -11.80 7.08
N SER A 98 -15.22 -10.51 7.44
CA SER A 98 -15.78 -9.99 8.69
C SER A 98 -17.28 -10.28 8.83
N ARG A 99 -18.06 -10.11 7.76
CA ARG A 99 -19.50 -10.45 7.76
C ARG A 99 -19.76 -11.94 8.02
N ARG A 100 -18.99 -12.84 7.40
CA ARG A 100 -19.13 -14.30 7.58
C ARG A 100 -18.73 -14.76 8.98
N ILE A 101 -17.63 -14.19 9.52
CA ILE A 101 -17.21 -14.43 10.90
C ILE A 101 -18.27 -13.93 11.89
N GLY A 102 -18.84 -12.74 11.64
CA GLY A 102 -19.92 -12.17 12.45
C GLY A 102 -21.20 -13.03 12.46
N ALA A 103 -21.50 -13.69 11.34
CA ALA A 103 -22.62 -14.63 11.21
C ALA A 103 -22.37 -16.03 11.84
N LYS A 104 -21.23 -16.22 12.53
CA LYS A 104 -20.77 -17.51 13.10
C LYS A 104 -20.56 -18.64 12.07
N ASP A 105 -20.54 -18.31 10.79
CA ASP A 105 -20.28 -19.26 9.69
C ASP A 105 -18.78 -19.35 9.40
N LYS A 106 -18.08 -20.13 10.24
CA LYS A 106 -16.62 -20.33 10.15
C LYS A 106 -16.20 -21.01 8.84
N LYS A 107 -16.96 -22.00 8.37
CA LYS A 107 -16.67 -22.74 7.13
C LYS A 107 -16.83 -21.84 5.91
N GLY A 108 -17.88 -21.03 5.88
CA GLY A 108 -18.07 -20.03 4.82
C GLY A 108 -17.01 -18.92 4.86
N ALA A 109 -16.54 -18.51 6.04
CA ALA A 109 -15.47 -17.54 6.17
C ALA A 109 -14.13 -18.03 5.58
N ASP A 110 -13.73 -19.27 5.88
CA ASP A 110 -12.50 -19.86 5.33
C ASP A 110 -12.56 -19.99 3.81
N ASN A 111 -13.71 -20.43 3.27
CA ASN A 111 -13.86 -20.56 1.83
C ASN A 111 -13.79 -19.19 1.13
N VAL A 112 -14.42 -18.16 1.69
CA VAL A 112 -14.33 -16.78 1.19
C VAL A 112 -12.92 -16.22 1.31
N ALA A 113 -12.19 -16.51 2.38
CA ALA A 113 -10.81 -16.07 2.55
C ALA A 113 -9.89 -16.69 1.49
N ILE A 114 -10.01 -17.99 1.23
CA ILE A 114 -9.24 -18.68 0.18
C ILE A 114 -9.55 -18.09 -1.19
N HIS A 115 -10.84 -17.92 -1.53
CA HIS A 115 -11.23 -17.31 -2.80
C HIS A 115 -10.73 -15.87 -2.95
N THR A 116 -10.76 -15.09 -1.87
CA THR A 116 -10.24 -13.71 -1.86
C THR A 116 -8.75 -13.69 -2.18
N ILE A 117 -7.96 -14.59 -1.57
CA ILE A 117 -6.52 -14.70 -1.82
C ILE A 117 -6.26 -15.12 -3.27
N ILE A 118 -6.97 -16.13 -3.78
CA ILE A 118 -6.81 -16.60 -5.16
C ILE A 118 -7.13 -15.46 -6.15
N ILE A 119 -8.22 -14.73 -5.94
CA ILE A 119 -8.59 -13.58 -6.78
C ILE A 119 -7.52 -12.48 -6.70
N SER A 120 -6.98 -12.21 -5.51
CA SER A 120 -5.90 -11.23 -5.36
C SER A 120 -4.63 -11.61 -6.13
N ILE A 121 -4.26 -12.89 -6.14
CA ILE A 121 -3.11 -13.40 -6.90
C ILE A 121 -3.38 -13.31 -8.40
N ILE A 122 -4.58 -13.70 -8.85
CA ILE A 122 -4.96 -13.61 -10.27
C ILE A 122 -4.88 -12.16 -10.75
N ILE A 123 -5.45 -11.23 -9.99
CA ILE A 123 -5.42 -9.80 -10.30
C ILE A 123 -3.97 -9.29 -10.31
N ALA A 124 -3.15 -9.69 -9.34
CA ALA A 124 -1.74 -9.32 -9.30
C ALA A 124 -0.99 -9.79 -10.55
N VAL A 125 -1.15 -11.06 -10.96
CA VAL A 125 -0.51 -11.60 -12.17
C VAL A 125 -0.97 -10.87 -13.43
N ILE A 126 -2.27 -10.62 -13.57
CA ILE A 126 -2.82 -9.86 -14.70
C ILE A 126 -2.22 -8.44 -14.72
N PHE A 127 -2.15 -7.78 -13.57
CA PHE A 127 -1.56 -6.45 -13.46
C PHE A 127 -0.07 -6.43 -13.81
N THR A 128 0.69 -7.39 -13.29
CA THR A 128 2.12 -7.51 -13.59
C THR A 128 2.34 -7.73 -15.09
N LEU A 129 1.54 -8.56 -15.75
CA LEU A 129 1.62 -8.78 -17.20
C LEU A 129 1.28 -7.50 -17.98
N ILE A 130 0.19 -6.82 -17.63
CA ILE A 130 -0.22 -5.56 -18.29
C ILE A 130 0.86 -4.50 -18.15
N LEU A 131 1.42 -4.33 -16.94
CA LEU A 131 2.50 -3.38 -16.70
C LEU A 131 3.78 -3.79 -17.41
N PHE A 132 4.13 -5.08 -17.43
CA PHE A 132 5.34 -5.54 -18.12
C PHE A 132 5.29 -5.26 -19.63
N PHE A 133 4.16 -5.51 -20.29
CA PHE A 133 4.01 -5.23 -21.72
C PHE A 133 3.84 -3.74 -22.03
N SER A 134 3.17 -2.99 -21.15
CA SER A 134 2.87 -1.58 -21.39
C SER A 134 3.95 -0.63 -20.84
N ALA A 135 4.83 -1.08 -19.96
CA ALA A 135 5.82 -0.22 -19.30
C ALA A 135 6.68 0.53 -20.30
N ASP A 136 7.24 -0.17 -21.29
CA ASP A 136 8.10 0.45 -22.30
C ASP A 136 7.33 1.48 -23.15
N THR A 137 6.07 1.19 -23.48
CA THR A 137 5.23 2.09 -24.29
C THR A 137 4.79 3.32 -23.50
N ILE A 138 4.45 3.15 -22.23
CA ILE A 138 3.96 4.22 -21.38
C ILE A 138 5.10 5.15 -20.96
N ILE A 139 6.25 4.60 -20.56
CA ILE A 139 7.43 5.38 -20.20
C ILE A 139 7.93 6.17 -21.41
N ALA A 140 7.97 5.56 -22.60
CA ALA A 140 8.31 6.27 -23.83
C ALA A 140 7.34 7.42 -24.13
N SER A 141 6.03 7.20 -23.99
CA SER A 141 5.03 8.24 -24.26
C SER A 141 5.10 9.45 -23.31
N ILE A 142 5.40 9.21 -22.03
CA ILE A 142 5.54 10.28 -21.02
C ILE A 142 6.84 11.06 -21.22
N VAL A 143 7.94 10.40 -21.59
CA VAL A 143 9.23 11.06 -21.86
C VAL A 143 9.17 11.90 -23.15
N ILE A 144 8.53 11.40 -24.21
CA ILE A 144 8.38 12.12 -25.49
C ILE A 144 7.56 13.40 -25.33
N ASP A 145 6.52 13.40 -24.49
CA ASP A 145 5.65 14.57 -24.29
C ASP A 145 6.39 15.72 -23.58
N ILE A 146 7.35 15.39 -22.71
CA ILE A 146 8.14 16.37 -21.95
C ILE A 146 9.32 16.91 -22.74
N ASP A 147 10.01 16.10 -23.55
CA ASP A 147 11.02 16.62 -24.49
C ASP A 147 10.37 17.58 -25.51
N ASN A 148 9.17 17.25 -26.01
CA ASN A 148 8.41 18.18 -26.85
C ASN A 148 8.00 19.44 -26.10
N CYS A 149 7.57 19.35 -24.83
CA CYS A 149 7.19 20.50 -24.02
C CYS A 149 8.40 21.41 -23.67
N CYS A 150 9.57 20.82 -23.39
CA CYS A 150 10.81 21.56 -23.15
C CYS A 150 11.39 22.19 -24.43
N ILE A 151 11.22 21.55 -25.60
CA ILE A 151 11.60 22.14 -26.88
C ILE A 151 10.68 23.33 -27.27
N ASP A 152 9.40 23.30 -26.87
CA ASP A 152 8.47 24.42 -27.12
C ASP A 152 8.61 25.57 -26.10
N ALA A 153 8.98 25.27 -24.85
CA ALA A 153 9.26 26.28 -23.82
C ALA A 153 10.65 26.95 -23.97
N GLY A 154 11.51 26.43 -24.85
CA GLY A 154 12.86 26.92 -25.12
C GLY A 154 13.04 27.67 -26.44
N LYS A 155 11.97 27.93 -27.20
CA LYS A 155 12.02 28.87 -28.32
C LYS A 155 11.68 30.29 -27.81
N PRO A 156 12.44 31.31 -28.23
CA PRO A 156 12.16 32.70 -27.85
C PRO A 156 10.76 33.17 -28.28
#